data_AF-A0A2K8PUD7-F1
#
_entry.id   AF-A0A2K8PUD7-F1
#
_cell.length_a   1.000
_cell.length_b   1.000
_cell.length_c   1.000
_cell.angle_alpha   90.00
_cell.angle_beta   90.00
_cell.angle_gamma   90.00
#
_symmetry.space_group_name_H-M   'P 1'
#
loop_
_entity.id
_entity.type
_entity.pdbx_description
1 polymer ?
#
loop_
_entity_poly.entity_id
_entity_poly.type
_entity_poly.pdbx_seq_one_letter_code
_entity_poly.pdbx_strand_id
1 'polypeptide(L)'
;MRRLALCLSAVGLTASMLTGAEPAAAGTPVTWTSTFQGTDGVTYSATNHLVPASNGPGRQWMLVWAGPAKQPAPDFLTVIDATPGSPTYGKVANTVTVGPNNGNEPHHMQYVWHKGDRIYAGGIMSDTTFVFDAKALPALTIAGVNSTVDTPCGTLPDAYQVLSDGTAYGTYMGGPNVTGPCTYTNGQVRVGNGAAGSPGEIVRIGPDGRTLAEIPAATEAGEDPAQCGNVPALPAATCANPHGVAVREDLNVMVASDFAEARNFMTPDSVLKENLARQTVRVFDITDRNNPALRSVSKVADGPRGAQEPRAFFRESRVVMETALTNRPGHKGAFVSSMAGGAVFYTPDITAPAPQWKEVFDDTTAYRSFQRDTGVTGSGDNGSWLAVSPDDRFLFHTVMGQSVPYGKPLDQTTGMIYVLDIQKLLAAGNGAQCSVDELAEASRGGHERDCPELVSTVPIRDVSSGGPHWGAMDNFRRGADGVYRETQNVSRIAVANYFVAGSFGGGGDHRVCMFDLDRRGQVSLDRSFRDENTGKPCVGFNRASWPHGDTGDAQPHGVLFVVSDSVVRR
;
A
#
# COMPACT_ATOMS: atom_id res chain seq x y z
N MET A 1 25.95 13.28 95.10
CA MET A 1 26.05 11.81 94.93
C MET A 1 24.82 11.31 94.18
N ARG A 2 25.01 10.39 93.21
CA ARG A 2 24.11 9.39 92.58
C ARG A 2 22.61 9.40 92.98
N ARG A 3 21.60 9.13 92.14
CA ARG A 3 21.43 8.60 90.76
C ARG A 3 19.93 8.78 90.42
N LEU A 4 19.57 9.02 89.16
CA LEU A 4 18.23 8.77 88.60
C LEU A 4 18.37 7.76 87.44
N ALA A 5 17.41 6.86 87.29
CA ALA A 5 17.30 5.95 86.16
C ALA A 5 15.87 6.00 85.58
N LEU A 6 15.84 6.13 84.26
CA LEU A 6 14.71 6.18 83.32
C LEU A 6 14.07 4.80 83.11
N CYS A 7 12.77 4.79 82.79
CA CYS A 7 12.11 3.79 81.94
C CYS A 7 11.32 4.52 80.84
N LEU A 8 11.53 4.13 79.58
CA LEU A 8 10.84 4.62 78.39
C LEU A 8 9.74 3.63 77.97
N SER A 9 8.59 4.16 77.56
CA SER A 9 7.48 3.43 76.91
C SER A 9 7.40 3.85 75.44
N ALA A 10 7.36 2.87 74.53
CA ALA A 10 7.28 3.07 73.09
C ALA A 10 5.83 3.31 72.62
N VAL A 11 5.65 4.25 71.68
CA VAL A 11 4.40 4.49 70.94
C VAL A 11 4.63 4.10 69.48
N GLY A 12 3.77 3.23 68.96
CA GLY A 12 3.81 2.77 67.57
C GLY A 12 3.20 3.79 66.60
N LEU A 13 3.87 3.97 65.45
CA LEU A 13 3.31 4.61 64.26
C LEU A 13 3.37 3.60 63.12
N THR A 14 2.20 3.24 62.60
CA THR A 14 2.00 2.46 61.38
C THR A 14 2.34 3.31 60.15
N ALA A 15 3.33 2.89 59.37
CA ALA A 15 3.65 3.48 58.07
C ALA A 15 2.84 2.76 56.98
N SER A 16 1.83 3.44 56.43
CA SER A 16 1.13 3.02 55.22
C SER A 16 2.02 3.30 54.01
N MET A 17 2.47 2.26 53.30
CA MET A 17 3.13 2.43 52.00
C MET A 17 2.08 2.78 50.95
N LEU A 18 2.13 4.02 50.44
CA LEU A 18 1.39 4.45 49.27
C LEU A 18 2.04 3.83 48.02
N THR A 19 1.42 2.79 47.49
CA THR A 19 1.55 2.38 46.09
C THR A 19 0.80 3.38 45.22
N GLY A 20 1.44 3.95 44.21
CA GLY A 20 0.76 4.76 43.20
C GLY A 20 1.65 5.82 42.59
N ALA A 21 2.44 5.45 41.60
CA ALA A 21 2.77 6.37 40.52
C ALA A 21 1.90 5.94 39.34
N GLU A 22 0.73 6.58 39.21
CA GLU A 22 0.00 6.56 37.94
C GLU A 22 0.92 7.17 36.87
N PRO A 23 0.94 6.63 35.64
CA PRO A 23 1.55 7.34 34.53
C PRO A 23 0.80 8.67 34.37
N ALA A 24 1.56 9.76 34.21
CA ALA A 24 1.00 11.09 34.00
C ALA A 24 -0.11 11.05 32.94
N ALA A 25 -1.32 11.50 33.31
CA ALA A 25 -2.44 11.61 32.41
C ALA A 25 -2.02 12.38 31.15
N ALA A 26 -2.05 11.71 29.99
CA ALA A 26 -1.96 12.38 28.71
C ALA A 26 -3.09 13.43 28.69
N GLY A 27 -2.75 14.70 28.47
CA GLY A 27 -3.74 15.76 28.43
C GLY A 27 -4.86 15.42 27.45
N THR A 28 -6.10 15.79 27.78
CA THR A 28 -7.27 15.56 26.93
C THR A 28 -6.98 16.03 25.49
N PRO A 29 -7.17 15.16 24.47
CA PRO A 29 -6.93 15.53 23.08
C PRO A 29 -7.73 16.77 22.68
N VAL A 30 -7.11 17.64 21.87
CA VAL A 30 -7.83 18.77 21.26
C VAL A 30 -8.60 18.23 20.07
N THR A 31 -9.92 18.38 20.09
CA THR A 31 -10.81 17.82 19.08
C THR A 31 -11.44 18.89 18.20
N TRP A 32 -11.57 18.57 16.92
CA TRP A 32 -12.32 19.38 15.96
C TRP A 32 -12.75 18.53 14.76
N THR A 33 -13.92 18.83 14.22
CA THR A 33 -14.56 18.08 13.14
C THR A 33 -14.77 18.97 11.92
N SER A 34 -14.32 18.48 10.76
CA SER A 34 -14.80 18.93 9.45
C SER A 34 -15.90 18.02 8.92
N THR A 35 -16.80 18.55 8.12
CA THR A 35 -17.85 17.79 7.45
C THR A 35 -17.88 18.08 5.95
N PHE A 36 -18.37 17.12 5.18
CA PHE A 36 -18.62 17.23 3.75
C PHE A 36 -19.95 16.56 3.40
N GLN A 37 -20.75 17.19 2.55
CA GLN A 37 -22.02 16.63 2.10
C GLN A 37 -21.77 15.84 0.80
N GLY A 38 -21.89 14.51 0.88
CA GLY A 38 -21.78 13.63 -0.28
C GLY A 38 -22.94 13.82 -1.26
N THR A 39 -22.71 13.40 -2.51
CA THR A 39 -23.72 13.38 -3.60
C THR A 39 -24.84 12.39 -3.31
N ASP A 40 -24.55 11.35 -2.52
CA ASP A 40 -25.50 10.39 -1.94
C ASP A 40 -26.44 10.99 -0.86
N GLY A 41 -26.24 12.26 -0.48
CA GLY A 41 -27.03 12.91 0.56
C GLY A 41 -26.56 12.60 1.99
N VAL A 42 -25.46 11.87 2.16
CA VAL A 42 -24.86 11.57 3.46
C VAL A 42 -23.88 12.69 3.87
N THR A 43 -23.90 13.10 5.13
CA THR A 43 -22.88 14.00 5.68
C THR A 43 -21.72 13.18 6.21
N TYR A 44 -20.58 13.25 5.54
CA TYR A 44 -19.33 12.64 5.96
C TYR A 44 -18.56 13.58 6.89
N SER A 45 -17.74 13.00 7.76
CA SER A 45 -16.96 13.78 8.73
C SER A 45 -15.54 13.24 8.88
N ALA A 46 -14.63 14.15 9.23
CA ALA A 46 -13.30 13.83 9.70
C ALA A 46 -13.08 14.57 11.03
N THR A 47 -12.91 13.82 12.11
CA THR A 47 -12.72 14.35 13.47
C THR A 47 -11.29 14.12 13.93
N ASN A 48 -10.57 15.22 14.14
CA ASN A 48 -9.18 15.22 14.61
C ASN A 48 -9.14 15.09 16.13
N HIS A 49 -8.12 14.41 16.63
CA HIS A 49 -7.84 14.18 18.05
C HIS A 49 -6.35 14.45 18.30
N LEU A 50 -5.98 15.72 18.39
CA LEU A 50 -4.59 16.16 18.49
C LEU A 50 -4.07 15.99 19.93
N VAL A 51 -2.90 15.37 20.05
CA VAL A 51 -2.19 15.17 21.34
C VAL A 51 -0.93 16.03 21.41
N PRO A 52 -0.24 16.16 22.56
CA PRO A 52 0.91 17.06 22.68
C PRO A 52 2.05 16.82 21.67
N ALA A 53 2.18 15.62 21.12
CA ALA A 53 3.15 15.31 20.05
C ALA A 53 2.87 16.02 18.71
N SER A 54 1.67 16.59 18.54
CA SER A 54 1.33 17.48 17.42
C SER A 54 2.05 18.82 17.44
N ASN A 55 2.65 19.20 18.58
CA ASN A 55 3.29 20.49 18.75
C ASN A 55 4.68 20.56 18.11
N GLY A 56 5.07 21.79 17.78
CA GLY A 56 6.40 22.14 17.29
C GLY A 56 6.38 22.47 15.78
N PRO A 57 7.14 23.49 15.36
CA PRO A 57 7.14 23.91 13.97
C PRO A 57 7.93 22.93 13.10
N GLY A 58 7.53 22.83 11.83
CA GLY A 58 8.37 22.28 10.79
C GLY A 58 8.60 20.78 10.83
N ARG A 59 7.49 20.04 10.89
CA ARG A 59 7.48 18.59 10.99
C ARG A 59 7.22 17.92 9.65
N GLN A 60 7.79 16.74 9.52
CA GLN A 60 7.36 15.72 8.58
C GLN A 60 6.53 14.70 9.33
N TRP A 61 5.48 14.23 8.68
CA TRP A 61 4.52 13.28 9.23
C TRP A 61 4.45 12.06 8.35
N MET A 62 4.03 10.96 8.95
CA MET A 62 3.62 9.74 8.26
C MET A 62 2.14 9.53 8.54
N LEU A 63 1.34 9.52 7.48
CA LEU A 63 -0.07 9.17 7.54
C LEU A 63 -0.19 7.66 7.38
N VAL A 64 -1.04 7.05 8.20
CA VAL A 64 -1.36 5.63 8.13
C VAL A 64 -2.86 5.47 8.12
N TRP A 65 -3.41 4.90 7.06
CA TRP A 65 -4.84 4.63 6.91
C TRP A 65 -5.17 3.29 7.56
N ALA A 66 -6.05 3.29 8.57
CA ALA A 66 -6.25 2.14 9.44
C ALA A 66 -7.71 1.92 9.85
N GLY A 67 -8.13 0.66 9.84
CA GLY A 67 -9.43 0.22 10.36
C GLY A 67 -9.32 -0.42 11.74
N PRO A 68 -10.39 -0.47 12.55
CA PRO A 68 -10.34 -1.18 13.82
C PRO A 68 -10.41 -2.69 13.59
N ALA A 69 -9.59 -3.45 14.32
CA ALA A 69 -9.58 -4.90 14.24
C ALA A 69 -10.89 -5.54 14.75
N LYS A 70 -11.68 -4.79 15.53
CA LYS A 70 -13.00 -5.20 16.01
C LYS A 70 -14.05 -4.14 15.71
N GLN A 71 -15.03 -4.54 14.93
CA GLN A 71 -16.20 -3.73 14.62
C GLN A 71 -17.28 -3.83 15.74
N PRO A 72 -18.11 -2.80 15.95
CA PRO A 72 -18.06 -1.48 15.30
C PRO A 72 -17.12 -0.51 16.04
N ALA A 73 -16.24 0.14 15.29
CA ALA A 73 -15.47 1.32 15.70
C ALA A 73 -15.18 2.16 14.44
N PRO A 74 -14.86 3.46 14.56
CA PRO A 74 -14.56 4.27 13.39
C PRO A 74 -13.22 3.87 12.77
N ASP A 75 -13.17 3.89 11.45
CA ASP A 75 -11.91 3.89 10.70
C ASP A 75 -11.21 5.26 10.87
N PHE A 76 -9.88 5.30 10.74
CA PHE A 76 -9.13 6.54 11.01
C PHE A 76 -7.78 6.64 10.29
N LEU A 77 -7.35 7.88 10.03
CA LEU A 77 -5.94 8.18 9.72
C LEU A 77 -5.18 8.36 11.03
N THR A 78 -4.06 7.68 11.18
CA THR A 78 -3.06 7.98 12.22
C THR A 78 -2.01 8.91 11.64
N VAL A 79 -1.69 9.99 12.34
CA VAL A 79 -0.60 10.92 11.98
C VAL A 79 0.54 10.71 12.97
N ILE A 80 1.67 10.19 12.48
CA ILE A 80 2.85 9.86 13.29
C ILE A 80 3.97 10.87 12.98
N ASP A 81 4.67 11.37 14.00
CA ASP A 81 5.84 12.23 13.79
C ASP A 81 6.97 11.44 13.14
N ALA A 82 7.29 11.79 11.90
CA ALA A 82 8.32 11.18 11.09
C ALA A 82 9.56 12.06 10.95
N THR A 83 9.72 13.08 11.81
CA THR A 83 10.86 14.01 11.78
C THR A 83 12.09 13.41 12.49
N PRO A 84 13.20 13.10 11.77
CA PRO A 84 14.42 12.60 12.41
C PRO A 84 14.94 13.54 13.50
N GLY A 85 15.34 12.96 14.64
CA GLY A 85 15.86 13.71 15.80
C GLY A 85 14.82 14.45 16.62
N SER A 86 13.53 14.38 16.26
CA SER A 86 12.44 14.88 17.08
C SER A 86 12.35 14.12 18.42
N PRO A 87 12.04 14.80 19.55
CA PRO A 87 11.74 14.11 20.82
C PRO A 87 10.45 13.27 20.78
N THR A 88 9.64 13.46 19.74
CA THR A 88 8.38 12.75 19.49
C THR A 88 8.46 11.84 18.26
N TYR A 89 9.65 11.61 17.70
CA TYR A 89 9.84 10.72 16.56
C TYR A 89 9.27 9.32 16.85
N GLY A 90 8.38 8.83 15.99
CA GLY A 90 7.67 7.56 16.20
C GLY A 90 6.40 7.63 17.04
N LYS A 91 6.02 8.81 17.55
CA LYS A 91 4.82 8.95 18.38
C LYS A 91 3.61 9.41 17.56
N VAL A 92 2.43 8.91 17.92
CA VAL A 92 1.16 9.40 17.38
C VAL A 92 0.93 10.85 17.81
N ALA A 93 0.67 11.72 16.84
CA ALA A 93 0.39 13.14 17.02
C ALA A 93 -1.09 13.48 16.83
N ASN A 94 -1.81 12.69 16.02
CA ASN A 94 -3.23 12.84 15.75
C ASN A 94 -3.84 11.50 15.36
N THR A 95 -5.12 11.30 15.69
CA THR A 95 -5.98 10.35 14.97
C THR A 95 -7.18 11.10 14.38
N VAL A 96 -7.45 10.85 13.10
CA VAL A 96 -8.54 11.47 12.36
C VAL A 96 -9.58 10.41 12.04
N THR A 97 -10.62 10.31 12.87
CA THR A 97 -11.70 9.33 12.67
C THR A 97 -12.62 9.79 11.57
N VAL A 98 -13.04 8.87 10.69
CA VAL A 98 -14.05 9.13 9.68
C VAL A 98 -15.44 8.67 10.12
N GLY A 99 -16.46 9.28 9.56
CA GLY A 99 -17.85 8.85 9.71
C GLY A 99 -18.71 9.32 8.53
N PRO A 100 -19.96 8.85 8.43
CA PRO A 100 -20.67 8.06 9.43
C PRO A 100 -20.45 6.54 9.30
N ASN A 101 -19.85 6.09 8.20
CA ASN A 101 -19.66 4.67 7.91
C ASN A 101 -18.53 4.09 8.78
N ASN A 102 -18.74 2.87 9.27
CA ASN A 102 -17.72 2.02 9.89
C ASN A 102 -17.48 0.80 8.99
N GLY A 103 -16.34 0.14 9.14
CA GLY A 103 -16.03 -1.04 8.34
C GLY A 103 -15.81 -0.71 6.87
N ASN A 104 -15.23 0.47 6.61
CA ASN A 104 -14.85 0.89 5.26
C ASN A 104 -13.75 0.01 4.68
N GLU A 105 -12.99 -0.68 5.54
CA GLU A 105 -11.77 -1.41 5.20
C GLU A 105 -10.73 -0.47 4.58
N PRO A 106 -10.06 0.35 5.41
CA PRO A 106 -8.96 1.20 4.99
C PRO A 106 -7.89 0.43 4.21
N HIS A 107 -7.71 0.78 2.93
CA HIS A 107 -6.81 0.09 2.02
C HIS A 107 -5.73 1.04 1.48
N HIS A 108 -5.62 1.31 0.16
CA HIS A 108 -4.55 2.19 -0.33
C HIS A 108 -4.85 3.68 -0.20
N MET A 109 -3.75 4.43 -0.21
CA MET A 109 -3.69 5.84 -0.57
C MET A 109 -2.86 5.98 -1.84
N GLN A 110 -2.64 7.21 -2.32
CA GLN A 110 -1.64 7.44 -3.36
C GLN A 110 -0.23 7.00 -2.92
N TYR A 111 0.64 6.66 -3.89
CA TYR A 111 2.00 6.17 -3.62
C TYR A 111 2.97 7.27 -3.14
N VAL A 112 2.79 8.50 -3.61
CA VAL A 112 3.66 9.65 -3.31
C VAL A 112 2.79 10.90 -3.14
N TRP A 113 3.12 11.72 -2.15
CA TRP A 113 2.49 13.03 -1.95
C TRP A 113 3.47 14.13 -2.36
N HIS A 114 2.96 15.10 -3.13
CA HIS A 114 3.64 16.35 -3.46
C HIS A 114 2.98 17.53 -2.78
N LYS A 115 3.72 18.63 -2.62
CA LYS A 115 3.18 19.83 -1.98
C LYS A 115 1.94 20.36 -2.72
N GLY A 116 0.81 20.29 -2.03
CA GLY A 116 -0.49 20.82 -2.48
C GLY A 116 -1.46 19.73 -2.94
N ASP A 117 -1.02 18.48 -2.99
CA ASP A 117 -1.89 17.35 -3.32
C ASP A 117 -2.95 17.16 -2.24
N ARG A 118 -4.15 16.82 -2.69
CA ARG A 118 -5.14 16.16 -1.84
C ARG A 118 -4.67 14.75 -1.53
N ILE A 119 -5.16 14.20 -0.42
CA ILE A 119 -4.93 12.79 -0.09
C ILE A 119 -6.20 12.02 -0.47
N TYR A 120 -6.06 11.03 -1.33
CA TYR A 120 -7.11 10.10 -1.73
C TYR A 120 -6.90 8.79 -0.97
N ALA A 121 -7.91 8.32 -0.26
CA ALA A 121 -7.84 7.12 0.57
C ALA A 121 -9.06 6.23 0.33
N GLY A 122 -8.83 4.98 -0.04
CA GLY A 122 -9.87 4.00 -0.35
C GLY A 122 -10.42 3.33 0.89
N GLY A 123 -11.74 3.30 1.01
CA GLY A 123 -12.48 2.32 1.80
C GLY A 123 -12.95 1.22 0.85
N ILE A 124 -12.15 0.15 0.73
CA ILE A 124 -12.37 -0.85 -0.32
C ILE A 124 -13.71 -1.58 -0.12
N MET A 125 -14.13 -1.84 1.12
CA MET A 125 -15.37 -2.58 1.41
C MET A 125 -16.62 -1.69 1.47
N SER A 126 -16.48 -0.41 1.81
CA SER A 126 -17.59 0.54 1.72
C SER A 126 -17.77 1.13 0.32
N ASP A 127 -16.88 0.79 -0.61
CA ASP A 127 -16.88 1.31 -1.97
C ASP A 127 -16.90 2.85 -1.98
N THR A 128 -15.97 3.44 -1.22
CA THR A 128 -15.91 4.89 -1.01
C THR A 128 -14.47 5.38 -1.03
N THR A 129 -14.17 6.39 -1.84
CA THR A 129 -12.92 7.15 -1.76
C THR A 129 -13.12 8.41 -0.90
N PHE A 130 -12.31 8.57 0.14
CA PHE A 130 -12.25 9.77 0.96
C PHE A 130 -11.15 10.70 0.46
N VAL A 131 -11.44 12.01 0.39
CA VAL A 131 -10.46 13.03 -0.02
C VAL A 131 -10.18 13.97 1.14
N PHE A 132 -8.90 14.09 1.54
CA PHE A 132 -8.47 14.95 2.65
C PHE A 132 -7.59 16.13 2.20
N ASP A 133 -7.69 17.25 2.92
CA ASP A 133 -6.77 18.39 2.86
C ASP A 133 -5.65 18.25 3.90
N ALA A 134 -4.40 18.37 3.45
CA ALA A 134 -3.19 18.33 4.28
C ALA A 134 -2.60 19.72 4.64
N LYS A 135 -3.23 20.83 4.24
CA LYS A 135 -2.69 22.18 4.49
C LYS A 135 -2.47 22.50 5.97
N ALA A 136 -3.29 21.92 6.85
CA ALA A 136 -3.28 22.19 8.29
C ALA A 136 -2.54 21.12 9.13
N LEU A 137 -1.69 20.29 8.50
CA LEU A 137 -0.95 19.22 9.16
C LEU A 137 -0.30 19.67 10.48
N PRO A 138 -0.44 18.89 11.57
CA PRO A 138 -0.91 17.50 11.61
C PRO A 138 -2.43 17.29 11.63
N ALA A 139 -3.23 18.36 11.55
CA ALA A 139 -4.68 18.25 11.36
C ALA A 139 -5.04 18.04 9.88
N LEU A 140 -6.11 17.27 9.63
CA LEU A 140 -6.65 17.03 8.30
C LEU A 140 -8.12 17.44 8.25
N THR A 141 -8.57 17.89 7.08
CA THR A 141 -10.00 18.18 6.86
C THR A 141 -10.53 17.28 5.76
N ILE A 142 -11.76 16.78 5.89
CA ILE A 142 -12.43 16.15 4.75
C ILE A 142 -12.75 17.22 3.70
N ALA A 143 -12.30 16.99 2.47
CA ALA A 143 -12.42 17.90 1.34
C ALA A 143 -13.37 17.37 0.27
N GLY A 144 -13.62 16.06 0.26
CA GLY A 144 -14.47 15.39 -0.71
C GLY A 144 -14.71 13.94 -0.35
N VAL A 145 -15.74 13.38 -0.98
CA VAL A 145 -16.07 11.95 -0.95
C VAL A 145 -16.53 11.56 -2.35
N ASN A 146 -16.08 10.40 -2.80
CA ASN A 146 -16.58 9.70 -3.99
C ASN A 146 -17.20 8.39 -3.49
N SER A 147 -18.54 8.31 -3.45
CA SER A 147 -19.22 7.13 -2.93
C SER A 147 -19.80 6.27 -4.05
N THR A 148 -20.45 5.16 -3.70
CA THR A 148 -21.01 4.20 -4.65
C THR A 148 -21.93 4.82 -5.70
N VAL A 149 -22.60 5.94 -5.40
CA VAL A 149 -23.48 6.62 -6.36
C VAL A 149 -22.71 7.41 -7.42
N ASP A 150 -21.45 7.74 -7.16
CA ASP A 150 -20.59 8.53 -8.05
C ASP A 150 -19.85 7.65 -9.08
N THR A 151 -19.74 6.34 -8.82
CA THR A 151 -19.06 5.36 -9.69
C THR A 151 -19.96 4.14 -9.93
N PRO A 152 -21.08 4.28 -10.65
CA PRO A 152 -21.97 3.15 -10.93
C PRO A 152 -21.31 2.00 -11.69
N CYS A 153 -20.25 2.25 -12.47
CA CYS A 153 -19.62 1.25 -13.35
C CYS A 153 -18.53 0.42 -12.68
N GLY A 154 -18.10 0.77 -11.49
CA GLY A 154 -16.99 0.13 -10.81
C GLY A 154 -17.11 0.22 -9.31
N THR A 155 -16.57 -0.81 -8.64
CA THR A 155 -16.59 -0.93 -7.19
C THR A 155 -15.21 -1.25 -6.67
N LEU A 156 -15.02 -1.19 -5.35
CA LEU A 156 -13.76 -1.53 -4.67
C LEU A 156 -12.62 -0.59 -5.09
N PRO A 157 -12.66 0.69 -4.67
CA PRO A 157 -11.57 1.62 -4.90
C PRO A 157 -10.32 1.11 -4.20
N ASP A 158 -9.26 0.98 -4.98
CA ASP A 158 -8.03 0.32 -4.56
C ASP A 158 -6.88 1.33 -4.48
N ALA A 159 -6.21 1.64 -5.60
CA ALA A 159 -5.00 2.47 -5.64
C ALA A 159 -5.19 3.80 -6.36
N TYR A 160 -4.31 4.78 -6.09
CA TYR A 160 -4.41 6.13 -6.65
C TYR A 160 -3.08 6.67 -7.16
N GLN A 161 -3.13 7.42 -8.27
CA GLN A 161 -2.03 8.22 -8.77
C GLN A 161 -2.50 9.66 -8.97
N VAL A 162 -1.95 10.59 -8.19
CA VAL A 162 -2.23 12.03 -8.31
C VAL A 162 -1.44 12.60 -9.49
N LEU A 163 -2.11 13.45 -10.27
CA LEU A 163 -1.58 14.14 -11.43
C LEU A 163 -1.14 15.57 -11.07
N SER A 164 -0.32 16.18 -11.91
CA SER A 164 0.17 17.56 -11.75
C SER A 164 -0.91 18.64 -11.71
N ASP A 165 -2.12 18.34 -12.20
CA ASP A 165 -3.28 19.24 -12.11
C ASP A 165 -4.09 19.09 -10.81
N GLY A 166 -3.66 18.21 -9.90
CA GLY A 166 -4.30 17.95 -8.61
C GLY A 166 -5.51 17.03 -8.66
N THR A 167 -5.82 16.43 -9.82
CA THR A 167 -6.77 15.31 -9.95
C THR A 167 -6.05 13.98 -9.72
N ALA A 168 -6.78 12.89 -9.55
CA ALA A 168 -6.20 11.55 -9.44
C ALA A 168 -6.85 10.59 -10.44
N TYR A 169 -6.09 9.60 -10.91
CA TYR A 169 -6.68 8.34 -11.37
C TYR A 169 -6.73 7.37 -10.19
N GLY A 170 -7.88 6.72 -10.01
CA GLY A 170 -8.09 5.62 -9.08
C GLY A 170 -8.43 4.34 -9.83
N THR A 171 -7.96 3.20 -9.34
CA THR A 171 -8.36 1.88 -9.81
C THR A 171 -9.53 1.37 -8.98
N TYR A 172 -10.53 0.82 -9.67
CA TYR A 172 -11.71 0.22 -9.06
C TYR A 172 -11.73 -1.24 -9.52
N MET A 173 -11.36 -2.14 -8.62
CA MET A 173 -11.08 -3.54 -8.97
C MET A 173 -12.34 -4.31 -9.38
N GLY A 174 -13.48 -3.93 -8.82
CA GLY A 174 -14.74 -4.63 -8.92
C GLY A 174 -15.65 -4.11 -10.03
N GLY A 175 -16.53 -4.99 -10.50
CA GLY A 175 -17.58 -4.68 -11.47
C GLY A 175 -18.60 -3.63 -11.01
N PRO A 176 -19.57 -3.28 -11.89
CA PRO A 176 -20.58 -2.26 -11.63
C PRO A 176 -21.44 -2.60 -10.41
N ASN A 177 -21.99 -1.59 -9.75
CA ASN A 177 -22.86 -1.74 -8.59
C ASN A 177 -24.01 -2.74 -8.81
N VAL A 178 -24.54 -2.76 -10.04
CA VAL A 178 -25.61 -3.67 -10.47
C VAL A 178 -25.14 -4.48 -11.68
N THR A 179 -25.42 -5.78 -11.68
CA THR A 179 -25.19 -6.66 -12.83
C THR A 179 -25.94 -6.16 -14.07
N GLY A 180 -25.27 -6.14 -15.22
CA GLY A 180 -25.85 -5.73 -16.50
C GLY A 180 -24.99 -4.70 -17.24
N PRO A 181 -25.55 -4.02 -18.26
CA PRO A 181 -24.85 -2.98 -18.99
C PRO A 181 -24.61 -1.75 -18.09
N CYS A 182 -23.37 -1.24 -18.09
CA CYS A 182 -23.01 0.06 -17.54
C CYS A 182 -22.47 0.98 -18.63
N THR A 183 -22.84 2.26 -18.58
CA THR A 183 -22.44 3.27 -19.56
C THR A 183 -21.40 4.19 -18.93
N TYR A 184 -20.19 4.17 -19.48
CA TYR A 184 -19.07 5.01 -19.04
C TYR A 184 -19.26 6.45 -19.51
N THR A 185 -18.46 7.38 -18.96
CA THR A 185 -18.59 8.82 -19.24
C THR A 185 -18.46 9.16 -20.73
N ASN A 186 -17.67 8.39 -21.49
CA ASN A 186 -17.49 8.57 -22.93
C ASN A 186 -18.59 7.92 -23.81
N GLY A 187 -19.64 7.35 -23.19
CA GLY A 187 -20.77 6.72 -23.87
C GLY A 187 -20.54 5.25 -24.26
N GLN A 188 -19.34 4.70 -24.02
CA GLN A 188 -19.12 3.26 -24.20
C GLN A 188 -19.92 2.45 -23.18
N VAL A 189 -20.30 1.23 -23.55
CA VAL A 189 -21.03 0.30 -22.69
C VAL A 189 -20.23 -0.97 -22.48
N ARG A 190 -20.20 -1.49 -21.24
CA ARG A 190 -19.74 -2.85 -20.92
C ARG A 190 -20.79 -3.56 -20.10
N VAL A 191 -20.87 -4.89 -20.25
CA VAL A 191 -21.71 -5.72 -19.38
C VAL A 191 -20.86 -6.22 -18.23
N GLY A 192 -21.27 -5.93 -17.00
CA GLY A 192 -20.60 -6.40 -15.78
C GLY A 192 -21.46 -7.39 -14.99
N ASN A 193 -20.79 -8.19 -14.16
CA ASN A 193 -21.41 -9.26 -13.37
C ASN A 193 -21.68 -8.84 -11.91
N GLY A 194 -21.72 -7.53 -11.65
CA GLY A 194 -22.08 -6.89 -10.39
C GLY A 194 -20.89 -6.52 -9.49
N ALA A 195 -21.21 -5.96 -8.32
CA ALA A 195 -20.25 -5.43 -7.36
C ALA A 195 -19.18 -6.46 -6.94
N ALA A 196 -17.94 -6.00 -6.77
CA ALA A 196 -16.74 -6.81 -6.55
C ALA A 196 -16.41 -7.80 -7.67
N GLY A 197 -17.19 -7.84 -8.75
CA GLY A 197 -17.01 -8.75 -9.87
C GLY A 197 -16.09 -8.18 -10.95
N SER A 198 -16.49 -8.31 -12.22
CA SER A 198 -15.78 -7.84 -13.40
C SER A 198 -16.78 -7.21 -14.41
N PRO A 199 -16.33 -6.35 -15.35
CA PRO A 199 -15.03 -5.70 -15.35
C PRO A 199 -14.96 -4.57 -14.33
N GLY A 200 -13.81 -4.41 -13.67
CA GLY A 200 -13.47 -3.17 -12.99
C GLY A 200 -13.13 -2.04 -13.96
N GLU A 201 -12.73 -0.89 -13.42
CA GLU A 201 -12.53 0.33 -14.19
C GLU A 201 -11.43 1.25 -13.64
N ILE A 202 -11.13 2.31 -14.40
CA ILE A 202 -10.35 3.45 -13.92
C ILE A 202 -11.30 4.63 -13.73
N VAL A 203 -11.16 5.35 -12.62
CA VAL A 203 -11.94 6.55 -12.33
C VAL A 203 -11.01 7.74 -12.22
N ARG A 204 -11.30 8.84 -12.93
CA ARG A 204 -10.65 10.12 -12.71
C ARG A 204 -11.43 10.91 -11.67
N ILE A 205 -10.78 11.30 -10.58
CA ILE A 205 -11.40 11.94 -9.43
C ILE A 205 -10.84 13.36 -9.25
N GLY A 206 -11.73 14.33 -9.06
CA GLY A 206 -11.37 15.72 -8.76
C GLY A 206 -10.84 15.91 -7.33
N PRO A 207 -10.20 17.05 -7.03
CA PRO A 207 -9.72 17.37 -5.67
C PRO A 207 -10.84 17.62 -4.65
N ASP A 208 -12.10 17.62 -5.10
CA ASP A 208 -13.32 17.70 -4.29
C ASP A 208 -14.05 16.34 -4.18
N GLY A 209 -13.44 15.25 -4.66
CA GLY A 209 -14.01 13.91 -4.65
C GLY A 209 -15.00 13.62 -5.78
N ARG A 210 -15.29 14.58 -6.67
CA ARG A 210 -16.21 14.32 -7.78
C ARG A 210 -15.60 13.42 -8.84
N THR A 211 -16.39 12.48 -9.36
CA THR A 211 -16.06 11.74 -10.57
C THR A 211 -16.00 12.71 -11.76
N LEU A 212 -14.84 12.76 -12.41
CA LEU A 212 -14.63 13.51 -13.65
C LEU A 212 -14.80 12.60 -14.89
N ALA A 213 -14.40 11.33 -14.76
CA ALA A 213 -14.59 10.32 -15.79
C ALA A 213 -14.55 8.89 -15.20
N GLU A 214 -15.50 8.06 -15.59
CA GLU A 214 -15.47 6.60 -15.50
C GLU A 214 -14.92 6.06 -16.83
N ILE A 215 -13.90 5.20 -16.76
CA ILE A 215 -13.09 4.79 -17.92
C ILE A 215 -13.05 3.25 -17.98
N PRO A 216 -13.55 2.63 -19.08
CA PRO A 216 -13.59 1.18 -19.18
C PRO A 216 -12.19 0.59 -19.23
N ALA A 217 -11.87 -0.28 -18.28
CA ALA A 217 -10.63 -1.06 -18.33
C ALA A 217 -10.75 -2.28 -19.27
N ALA A 218 -11.97 -2.79 -19.49
CA ALA A 218 -12.21 -3.93 -20.37
C ALA A 218 -12.25 -3.55 -21.86
N THR A 219 -11.70 -4.43 -22.70
CA THR A 219 -11.79 -4.33 -24.16
C THR A 219 -13.24 -4.50 -24.64
N GLU A 220 -13.60 -3.86 -25.76
CA GLU A 220 -14.95 -4.01 -26.35
C GLU A 220 -15.21 -5.42 -26.87
N ALA A 221 -14.22 -6.07 -27.47
CA ALA A 221 -14.36 -7.39 -28.10
C ALA A 221 -14.38 -8.57 -27.11
N GLY A 222 -14.11 -8.32 -25.83
CA GLY A 222 -13.84 -9.36 -24.84
C GLY A 222 -12.42 -9.95 -24.94
N GLU A 223 -12.04 -10.65 -23.89
CA GLU A 223 -10.76 -11.33 -23.70
C GLU A 223 -10.97 -12.87 -23.68
N ASP A 224 -9.88 -13.63 -23.66
CA ASP A 224 -9.93 -15.10 -23.69
C ASP A 224 -10.62 -15.69 -22.43
N PRO A 225 -11.80 -16.32 -22.55
CA PRO A 225 -12.55 -16.85 -21.40
C PRO A 225 -11.85 -17.99 -20.65
N ALA A 226 -10.90 -18.69 -21.30
CA ALA A 226 -10.13 -19.74 -20.63
C ALA A 226 -9.16 -19.16 -19.59
N GLN A 227 -8.73 -17.91 -19.80
CA GLN A 227 -7.77 -17.22 -18.93
C GLN A 227 -8.43 -16.10 -18.10
N CYS A 228 -9.51 -15.54 -18.62
CA CYS A 228 -10.25 -14.42 -18.05
C CYS A 228 -11.64 -14.88 -17.60
N GLY A 229 -11.70 -15.81 -16.65
CA GLY A 229 -12.97 -16.27 -16.09
C GLY A 229 -13.70 -15.16 -15.34
N ASN A 230 -15.02 -15.25 -15.25
CA ASN A 230 -15.86 -14.33 -14.48
C ASN A 230 -16.97 -15.11 -13.76
N VAL A 231 -17.35 -14.70 -12.54
CA VAL A 231 -18.39 -15.36 -11.75
C VAL A 231 -19.42 -14.35 -11.19
N PRO A 232 -20.67 -14.35 -11.71
CA PRO A 232 -21.18 -15.10 -12.86
C PRO A 232 -20.44 -14.81 -14.18
N ALA A 233 -20.54 -15.74 -15.13
CA ALA A 233 -19.92 -15.60 -16.44
C ALA A 233 -20.50 -14.42 -17.22
N LEU A 234 -19.63 -13.68 -17.91
CA LEU A 234 -20.00 -12.57 -18.77
C LEU A 234 -20.19 -13.02 -20.22
N PRO A 235 -21.04 -12.32 -21.01
CA PRO A 235 -21.14 -12.54 -22.46
C PRO A 235 -19.81 -12.28 -23.19
N ALA A 236 -19.06 -11.28 -22.74
CA ALA A 236 -17.71 -10.99 -23.16
C ALA A 236 -16.80 -11.13 -21.92
N ALA A 237 -15.99 -12.19 -21.90
CA ALA A 237 -15.05 -12.44 -20.82
C ALA A 237 -14.04 -11.29 -20.71
N THR A 238 -13.53 -11.05 -19.51
CA THR A 238 -12.60 -9.95 -19.25
C THR A 238 -11.70 -10.26 -18.08
N CYS A 239 -10.42 -9.90 -18.21
CA CYS A 239 -9.46 -9.95 -17.13
C CYS A 239 -9.42 -8.63 -16.34
N ALA A 240 -10.27 -7.66 -16.70
CA ALA A 240 -10.23 -6.30 -16.14
C ALA A 240 -10.65 -6.30 -14.67
N ASN A 241 -9.66 -6.26 -13.80
CA ASN A 241 -9.76 -6.07 -12.36
C ASN A 241 -8.55 -5.21 -11.94
N PRO A 242 -8.50 -3.95 -12.40
CA PRO A 242 -7.32 -3.10 -12.26
C PRO A 242 -7.02 -2.85 -10.77
N HIS A 243 -5.75 -2.95 -10.39
CA HIS A 243 -5.25 -2.83 -9.01
C HIS A 243 -4.15 -1.77 -8.92
N GLY A 244 -2.87 -2.13 -9.08
CA GLY A 244 -1.77 -1.17 -9.06
C GLY A 244 -1.90 -0.20 -10.23
N VAL A 245 -1.58 1.09 -10.00
CA VAL A 245 -1.63 2.13 -11.03
C VAL A 245 -0.43 3.05 -10.94
N ALA A 246 0.14 3.39 -12.10
CA ALA A 246 1.20 4.38 -12.19
C ALA A 246 1.12 5.15 -13.52
N VAL A 247 1.55 6.42 -13.48
CA VAL A 247 1.39 7.38 -14.57
C VAL A 247 2.71 8.07 -14.89
N ARG A 248 2.98 8.23 -16.20
CA ARG A 248 4.03 9.11 -16.73
C ARG A 248 3.38 10.16 -17.62
N GLU A 249 3.15 11.33 -17.04
CA GLU A 249 2.47 12.44 -17.71
C GLU A 249 3.26 12.99 -18.90
N ASP A 250 4.59 12.98 -18.83
CA ASP A 250 5.49 13.37 -19.93
C ASP A 250 5.44 12.41 -21.12
N LEU A 251 5.08 11.14 -20.87
CA LEU A 251 4.86 10.12 -21.91
C LEU A 251 3.38 10.01 -22.32
N ASN A 252 2.46 10.66 -21.60
CA ASN A 252 1.02 10.46 -21.69
C ASN A 252 0.62 8.99 -21.59
N VAL A 253 1.21 8.27 -20.63
CA VAL A 253 0.88 6.86 -20.38
C VAL A 253 0.45 6.63 -18.94
N MET A 254 -0.58 5.81 -18.77
CA MET A 254 -0.96 5.18 -17.52
C MET A 254 -0.87 3.67 -17.68
N VAL A 255 -0.34 2.99 -16.66
CA VAL A 255 -0.27 1.53 -16.59
C VAL A 255 -1.10 1.09 -15.40
N ALA A 256 -1.91 0.05 -15.59
CA ALA A 256 -2.60 -0.63 -14.51
C ALA A 256 -2.37 -2.15 -14.61
N SER A 257 -2.05 -2.80 -13.50
CA SER A 257 -2.01 -4.26 -13.38
C SER A 257 -3.42 -4.79 -13.05
N ASP A 258 -3.72 -6.04 -13.40
CA ASP A 258 -4.96 -6.70 -12.98
C ASP A 258 -4.67 -7.75 -11.90
N PHE A 259 -5.40 -7.68 -10.78
CA PHE A 259 -5.21 -8.56 -9.63
C PHE A 259 -5.97 -9.88 -9.76
N ALA A 260 -7.26 -9.84 -9.50
CA ALA A 260 -8.15 -10.98 -9.43
C ALA A 260 -9.61 -10.54 -9.47
N GLU A 261 -10.54 -11.45 -9.79
CA GLU A 261 -11.96 -11.16 -9.52
C GLU A 261 -12.22 -11.13 -8.01
N ALA A 262 -12.30 -9.92 -7.46
CA ALA A 262 -12.27 -9.66 -6.03
C ALA A 262 -13.37 -10.39 -5.25
N ARG A 263 -14.60 -10.48 -5.78
CA ARG A 263 -15.73 -11.18 -5.15
C ARG A 263 -15.36 -12.62 -4.79
N ASN A 264 -14.68 -13.33 -5.69
CA ASN A 264 -14.28 -14.71 -5.41
C ASN A 264 -13.12 -14.73 -4.41
N PHE A 265 -12.16 -13.82 -4.52
CA PHE A 265 -10.96 -13.79 -3.68
C PHE A 265 -11.21 -13.31 -2.25
N MET A 266 -12.20 -12.46 -2.03
CA MET A 266 -12.56 -11.91 -0.72
C MET A 266 -13.64 -12.74 -0.01
N THR A 267 -14.19 -13.77 -0.67
CA THR A 267 -15.14 -14.70 -0.03
C THR A 267 -14.38 -15.78 0.72
N PRO A 268 -14.55 -15.92 2.05
CA PRO A 268 -13.92 -16.99 2.82
C PRO A 268 -14.26 -18.39 2.26
N ASP A 269 -13.31 -19.31 2.33
CA ASP A 269 -13.42 -20.70 1.86
C ASP A 269 -13.76 -20.88 0.36
N SER A 270 -13.70 -19.80 -0.44
CA SER A 270 -13.87 -19.92 -1.89
C SER A 270 -12.77 -20.77 -2.51
N VAL A 271 -13.16 -21.56 -3.51
CA VAL A 271 -12.20 -22.36 -4.28
C VAL A 271 -11.36 -21.40 -5.12
N LEU A 272 -10.04 -21.42 -4.91
CA LEU A 272 -9.09 -20.71 -5.77
C LEU A 272 -9.22 -21.23 -7.21
N LYS A 273 -9.62 -20.34 -8.11
CA LYS A 273 -9.77 -20.63 -9.55
C LYS A 273 -8.67 -19.92 -10.32
N GLU A 274 -7.91 -20.69 -11.07
CA GLU A 274 -6.72 -20.24 -11.79
C GLU A 274 -7.07 -19.16 -12.83
N ASN A 275 -8.22 -19.29 -13.52
CA ASN A 275 -8.69 -18.31 -14.49
C ASN A 275 -9.34 -17.06 -13.86
N LEU A 276 -9.41 -16.96 -12.53
CA LEU A 276 -9.78 -15.74 -11.80
C LEU A 276 -8.57 -15.01 -11.22
N ALA A 277 -7.38 -15.64 -11.20
CA ALA A 277 -6.10 -15.01 -10.87
C ALA A 277 -5.54 -14.35 -12.12
N ARG A 278 -5.59 -13.01 -12.19
CA ARG A 278 -5.24 -12.28 -13.40
C ARG A 278 -3.72 -12.23 -13.59
N GLN A 279 -3.32 -12.12 -14.85
CA GLN A 279 -1.93 -12.10 -15.30
C GLN A 279 -1.68 -10.97 -16.31
N THR A 280 -2.55 -9.96 -16.30
CA THR A 280 -2.62 -8.95 -17.35
C THR A 280 -2.15 -7.59 -16.85
N VAL A 281 -1.57 -6.83 -17.78
CA VAL A 281 -1.16 -5.45 -17.61
C VAL A 281 -1.78 -4.61 -18.72
N ARG A 282 -2.42 -3.51 -18.33
CA ARG A 282 -3.15 -2.59 -19.20
C ARG A 282 -2.37 -1.30 -19.35
N VAL A 283 -2.24 -0.84 -20.59
CA VAL A 283 -1.58 0.44 -20.90
C VAL A 283 -2.58 1.35 -21.58
N PHE A 284 -2.72 2.56 -21.06
CA PHE A 284 -3.64 3.57 -21.55
C PHE A 284 -2.87 4.77 -22.10
N ASP A 285 -3.36 5.31 -23.22
CA ASP A 285 -3.10 6.68 -23.63
C ASP A 285 -3.85 7.63 -22.72
N ILE A 286 -3.18 8.58 -22.08
CA ILE A 286 -3.85 9.59 -21.27
C ILE A 286 -3.78 10.99 -21.88
N THR A 287 -3.43 11.14 -23.17
CA THR A 287 -3.36 12.44 -23.85
C THR A 287 -4.64 13.26 -23.65
N ASP A 288 -5.79 12.60 -23.72
CA ASP A 288 -7.04 13.12 -23.15
C ASP A 288 -7.23 12.54 -21.74
N ARG A 289 -7.05 13.39 -20.73
CA ARG A 289 -7.12 12.97 -19.33
C ARG A 289 -8.52 12.50 -18.92
N ASN A 290 -9.59 12.99 -19.56
CA ASN A 290 -10.97 12.58 -19.26
C ASN A 290 -11.45 11.41 -20.12
N ASN A 291 -10.69 11.01 -21.13
CA ASN A 291 -11.03 9.87 -21.97
C ASN A 291 -9.77 9.07 -22.35
N PRO A 292 -9.07 8.47 -21.37
CA PRO A 292 -7.94 7.62 -21.68
C PRO A 292 -8.33 6.46 -22.60
N ALA A 293 -7.50 6.21 -23.60
CA ALA A 293 -7.71 5.12 -24.55
C ALA A 293 -6.87 3.90 -24.17
N LEU A 294 -7.51 2.75 -23.93
CA LEU A 294 -6.81 1.49 -23.72
C LEU A 294 -6.04 1.11 -25.00
N ARG A 295 -4.70 1.16 -24.94
CA ARG A 295 -3.81 0.90 -26.08
C ARG A 295 -3.39 -0.56 -26.16
N SER A 296 -3.12 -1.20 -25.03
CA SER A 296 -2.68 -2.59 -25.00
C SER A 296 -3.13 -3.30 -23.74
N VAL A 297 -3.44 -4.59 -23.88
CA VAL A 297 -3.54 -5.55 -22.77
C VAL A 297 -2.49 -6.62 -23.01
N SER A 298 -1.47 -6.64 -22.15
CA SER A 298 -0.37 -7.60 -22.21
C SER A 298 -0.56 -8.67 -21.15
N LYS A 299 -0.05 -9.87 -21.40
CA LYS A 299 0.03 -10.94 -20.39
C LYS A 299 1.49 -11.11 -19.99
N VAL A 300 1.75 -11.24 -18.69
CA VAL A 300 3.03 -11.76 -18.22
C VAL A 300 3.01 -13.28 -18.31
N ALA A 301 4.16 -13.89 -18.60
CA ALA A 301 4.30 -15.32 -18.79
C ALA A 301 4.81 -16.00 -17.50
N ASP A 302 4.54 -17.29 -17.36
CA ASP A 302 5.18 -18.10 -16.32
C ASP A 302 6.68 -18.24 -16.62
N GLY A 303 7.49 -18.13 -15.58
CA GLY A 303 8.91 -18.41 -15.61
C GLY A 303 9.25 -19.91 -15.50
N PRO A 304 10.51 -20.25 -15.16
CA PRO A 304 10.98 -21.62 -15.13
C PRO A 304 10.41 -22.47 -13.98
N ARG A 305 9.98 -21.86 -12.86
CA ARG A 305 9.31 -22.58 -11.76
C ARG A 305 7.89 -22.98 -12.13
N GLY A 306 7.21 -22.28 -13.04
CA GLY A 306 5.79 -22.48 -13.30
C GLY A 306 5.43 -23.92 -13.73
N ALA A 307 6.34 -24.60 -14.42
CA ALA A 307 6.21 -26.01 -14.78
C ALA A 307 6.33 -26.98 -13.59
N GLN A 308 6.92 -26.55 -12.48
CA GLN A 308 7.06 -27.31 -11.23
C GLN A 308 5.90 -27.09 -10.26
N GLU A 309 5.15 -26.00 -10.43
CA GLU A 309 4.11 -25.64 -9.48
C GLU A 309 2.91 -26.60 -9.56
N PRO A 310 2.56 -27.30 -8.46
CA PRO A 310 1.45 -28.26 -8.45
C PRO A 310 0.08 -27.61 -8.70
N ARG A 311 -0.05 -26.31 -8.42
CA ARG A 311 -1.27 -25.52 -8.65
C ARG A 311 -0.91 -24.37 -9.57
N ALA A 312 -1.63 -24.21 -10.69
CA ALA A 312 -1.28 -23.16 -11.64
C ALA A 312 -1.51 -21.75 -11.08
N PHE A 313 -2.27 -21.64 -9.98
CA PHE A 313 -2.49 -20.42 -9.20
C PHE A 313 -1.22 -19.83 -8.58
N PHE A 314 -0.20 -20.63 -8.31
CA PHE A 314 1.06 -20.16 -7.70
C PHE A 314 2.23 -20.05 -8.69
N ARG A 315 1.94 -20.15 -9.98
CA ARG A 315 2.94 -19.88 -11.01
C ARG A 315 3.27 -18.39 -11.05
N GLU A 316 4.45 -18.08 -11.56
CA GLU A 316 5.06 -16.76 -11.52
C GLU A 316 4.17 -15.68 -12.11
N SER A 317 3.30 -15.99 -13.08
CA SER A 317 2.45 -14.98 -13.72
C SER A 317 1.23 -14.55 -12.92
N ARG A 318 0.91 -15.20 -11.80
CA ARG A 318 -0.43 -15.14 -11.19
C ARG A 318 -0.60 -14.03 -10.17
N VAL A 319 -1.73 -13.35 -10.29
CA VAL A 319 -2.18 -12.25 -9.43
C VAL A 319 -1.20 -11.08 -9.55
N VAL A 320 -1.15 -10.48 -10.74
CA VAL A 320 -0.28 -9.32 -11.00
C VAL A 320 -0.82 -8.12 -10.24
N MET A 321 -0.17 -7.77 -9.14
CA MET A 321 -0.77 -6.87 -8.15
C MET A 321 -0.27 -5.46 -8.33
N GLU A 322 1.03 -5.24 -8.17
CA GLU A 322 1.61 -3.90 -8.17
C GLU A 322 2.37 -3.57 -9.44
N THR A 323 2.37 -2.29 -9.79
CA THR A 323 3.04 -1.75 -10.97
C THR A 323 3.90 -0.56 -10.59
N ALA A 324 5.08 -0.44 -11.20
CA ALA A 324 5.99 0.68 -10.96
C ALA A 324 6.61 1.15 -12.27
N LEU A 325 6.59 2.46 -12.50
CA LEU A 325 7.15 3.07 -13.70
C LEU A 325 8.51 3.66 -13.38
N THR A 326 9.43 3.58 -14.33
CA THR A 326 10.64 4.41 -14.29
C THR A 326 10.26 5.89 -14.37
N ASN A 327 11.09 6.77 -13.82
CA ASN A 327 10.76 8.17 -13.57
C ASN A 327 11.49 9.14 -14.50
N ARG A 328 12.70 8.80 -14.95
CA ARG A 328 13.54 9.71 -15.74
C ARG A 328 13.03 9.82 -17.19
N PRO A 329 13.14 10.99 -17.84
CA PRO A 329 12.65 11.20 -19.22
C PRO A 329 13.17 10.21 -20.26
N GLY A 330 14.41 9.72 -20.09
CA GLY A 330 15.02 8.74 -21.00
C GLY A 330 14.67 7.28 -20.69
N HIS A 331 14.07 7.01 -19.53
CA HIS A 331 13.63 5.68 -19.15
C HIS A 331 12.13 5.57 -19.40
N LYS A 332 11.76 4.58 -20.20
CA LYS A 332 10.36 4.28 -20.56
C LYS A 332 9.91 2.92 -20.04
N GLY A 333 10.73 2.28 -19.23
CA GLY A 333 10.44 0.96 -18.73
C GLY A 333 9.42 0.99 -17.60
N ALA A 334 8.77 -0.15 -17.39
CA ALA A 334 7.91 -0.40 -16.24
C ALA A 334 8.11 -1.81 -15.72
N PHE A 335 7.80 -1.97 -14.44
CA PHE A 335 7.83 -3.21 -13.70
C PHE A 335 6.43 -3.56 -13.23
N VAL A 336 6.14 -4.84 -13.12
CA VAL A 336 4.98 -5.36 -12.37
C VAL A 336 5.42 -6.54 -11.52
N SER A 337 4.75 -6.76 -10.39
CA SER A 337 5.01 -7.92 -9.53
C SER A 337 3.77 -8.79 -9.37
N SER A 338 3.97 -10.11 -9.32
CA SER A 338 2.91 -11.07 -9.03
C SER A 338 2.86 -11.42 -7.54
N MET A 339 1.68 -11.30 -6.95
CA MET A 339 1.46 -11.61 -5.54
C MET A 339 1.47 -13.11 -5.29
N ALA A 340 0.70 -13.88 -6.06
CA ALA A 340 0.62 -15.32 -5.85
C ALA A 340 1.83 -16.06 -6.45
N GLY A 341 2.44 -15.48 -7.48
CA GLY A 341 3.58 -16.05 -8.19
C GLY A 341 4.94 -15.79 -7.54
N GLY A 342 5.15 -14.62 -6.93
CA GLY A 342 6.42 -14.21 -6.33
C GLY A 342 7.51 -13.92 -7.37
N ALA A 343 7.18 -13.08 -8.36
CA ALA A 343 8.08 -12.70 -9.44
C ALA A 343 7.88 -11.24 -9.88
N VAL A 344 8.95 -10.64 -10.40
CA VAL A 344 8.97 -9.29 -10.96
C VAL A 344 9.22 -9.36 -12.46
N PHE A 345 8.35 -8.70 -13.22
CA PHE A 345 8.41 -8.60 -14.66
C PHE A 345 8.77 -7.19 -15.10
N TYR A 346 9.43 -7.07 -16.26
CA TYR A 346 9.85 -5.80 -16.83
C TYR A 346 9.54 -5.70 -18.32
N THR A 347 9.20 -4.49 -18.75
CA THR A 347 9.20 -4.09 -20.15
C THR A 347 10.07 -2.84 -20.33
N PRO A 348 10.93 -2.76 -21.36
CA PRO A 348 11.84 -1.63 -21.53
C PRO A 348 11.19 -0.35 -22.06
N ASP A 349 10.04 -0.47 -22.73
CA ASP A 349 9.33 0.67 -23.31
C ASP A 349 7.81 0.46 -23.27
N ILE A 350 7.15 1.07 -22.28
CA ILE A 350 5.68 1.05 -22.17
C ILE A 350 4.97 1.84 -23.26
N THR A 351 5.69 2.65 -24.05
CA THR A 351 5.10 3.39 -25.18
C THR A 351 5.03 2.56 -26.45
N ALA A 352 5.63 1.36 -26.45
CA ALA A 352 5.54 0.43 -27.56
C ALA A 352 4.08 0.00 -27.81
N PRO A 353 3.65 -0.23 -29.07
CA PRO A 353 2.28 -0.69 -29.36
C PRO A 353 1.93 -2.03 -28.72
N ALA A 354 2.92 -2.89 -28.50
CA ALA A 354 2.78 -4.19 -27.85
C ALA A 354 3.96 -4.42 -26.89
N PRO A 355 3.92 -3.81 -25.68
CA PRO A 355 4.99 -3.95 -24.70
C PRO A 355 5.23 -5.43 -24.37
N GLN A 356 6.48 -5.86 -24.45
CA GLN A 356 6.87 -7.23 -24.13
C GLN A 356 7.34 -7.28 -22.68
N TRP A 357 6.78 -8.21 -21.90
CA TRP A 357 7.08 -8.38 -20.49
C TRP A 357 7.88 -9.66 -20.30
N LYS A 358 8.99 -9.56 -19.58
CA LYS A 358 9.84 -10.68 -19.20
C LYS A 358 10.00 -10.73 -17.70
N GLU A 359 10.03 -11.92 -17.12
CA GLU A 359 10.48 -12.08 -15.75
C GLU A 359 11.95 -11.66 -15.67
N VAL A 360 12.28 -10.77 -14.73
CA VAL A 360 13.66 -10.28 -14.54
C VAL A 360 14.19 -10.53 -13.13
N PHE A 361 13.31 -10.95 -12.21
CA PHE A 361 13.69 -11.33 -10.86
C PHE A 361 12.62 -12.23 -10.24
N ASP A 362 13.04 -13.28 -9.54
CA ASP A 362 12.16 -14.17 -8.77
C ASP A 362 12.47 -14.02 -7.27
N ASP A 363 11.42 -13.91 -6.46
CA ASP A 363 11.54 -13.65 -5.02
C ASP A 363 12.27 -14.78 -4.26
N THR A 364 12.34 -15.98 -4.85
CA THR A 364 13.20 -17.07 -4.36
C THR A 364 14.65 -16.61 -4.23
N THR A 365 15.16 -15.78 -5.14
CA THR A 365 16.53 -15.25 -5.07
C THR A 365 16.73 -14.41 -3.80
N ALA A 366 15.77 -13.56 -3.46
CA ALA A 366 15.81 -12.77 -2.22
C ALA A 366 15.76 -13.67 -0.98
N TYR A 367 14.92 -14.70 -0.97
CA TYR A 367 14.90 -15.69 0.12
C TYR A 367 16.24 -16.38 0.33
N ARG A 368 16.96 -16.75 -0.74
CA ARG A 368 18.26 -17.45 -0.64
C ARG A 368 19.35 -16.62 0.06
N SER A 369 19.16 -15.31 0.20
CA SER A 369 20.11 -14.46 0.94
C SER A 369 20.09 -14.67 2.46
N PHE A 370 19.00 -15.20 3.04
CA PHE A 370 18.87 -15.38 4.49
C PHE A 370 18.18 -16.68 4.92
N GLN A 371 17.41 -17.32 4.05
CA GLN A 371 16.69 -18.56 4.32
C GLN A 371 17.50 -19.78 3.89
N ARG A 372 17.66 -20.74 4.81
CA ARG A 372 18.40 -22.00 4.55
C ARG A 372 17.51 -23.10 4.00
N ASP A 373 16.22 -23.09 4.30
CA ASP A 373 15.27 -24.04 3.72
C ASP A 373 15.09 -23.76 2.23
N THR A 374 15.61 -24.64 1.38
CA THR A 374 15.49 -24.55 -0.08
C THR A 374 14.08 -24.83 -0.58
N GLY A 375 13.18 -25.32 0.28
CA GLY A 375 11.76 -25.48 -0.04
C GLY A 375 10.95 -24.19 0.04
N VAL A 376 11.54 -23.08 0.53
CA VAL A 376 10.95 -21.74 0.43
C VAL A 376 11.28 -21.16 -0.94
N THR A 377 10.27 -20.66 -1.64
CA THR A 377 10.32 -20.12 -3.01
C THR A 377 9.39 -18.91 -3.10
N GLY A 378 9.40 -18.21 -4.24
CA GLY A 378 8.45 -17.12 -4.53
C GLY A 378 7.00 -17.60 -4.62
N SER A 379 6.75 -18.89 -4.88
CA SER A 379 5.38 -19.43 -4.95
C SER A 379 4.59 -19.13 -3.68
N GLY A 380 3.48 -18.41 -3.81
CA GLY A 380 2.55 -18.11 -2.73
C GLY A 380 3.15 -17.24 -1.62
N ASP A 381 4.23 -16.52 -1.90
CA ASP A 381 4.91 -15.66 -0.93
C ASP A 381 4.21 -14.32 -0.69
N ASN A 382 3.23 -13.98 -1.53
CA ASN A 382 2.41 -12.78 -1.42
C ASN A 382 3.23 -11.50 -1.60
N GLY A 383 3.99 -11.40 -2.70
CA GLY A 383 4.64 -10.16 -3.15
C GLY A 383 3.64 -8.99 -3.25
N SER A 384 3.91 -7.89 -2.54
CA SER A 384 2.83 -6.99 -2.10
C SER A 384 2.99 -5.50 -2.36
N TRP A 385 4.21 -4.99 -2.49
CA TRP A 385 4.41 -3.56 -2.84
C TRP A 385 5.61 -3.42 -3.73
N LEU A 386 5.51 -2.63 -4.80
CA LEU A 386 6.58 -2.43 -5.77
C LEU A 386 6.76 -0.94 -6.05
N ALA A 387 7.98 -0.43 -5.95
CA ALA A 387 8.26 0.96 -6.30
C ALA A 387 9.67 1.17 -6.84
N VAL A 388 9.77 2.00 -7.88
CA VAL A 388 11.05 2.47 -8.41
C VAL A 388 11.45 3.75 -7.67
N SER A 389 12.68 3.81 -7.17
CA SER A 389 13.24 5.04 -6.58
C SER A 389 13.15 6.19 -7.60
N PRO A 390 12.84 7.44 -7.21
CA PRO A 390 12.65 8.53 -8.16
C PRO A 390 13.87 8.83 -9.05
N ASP A 391 15.07 8.49 -8.60
CA ASP A 391 16.30 8.59 -9.39
C ASP A 391 16.59 7.35 -10.26
N ASP A 392 15.66 6.40 -10.37
CA ASP A 392 15.73 5.16 -11.17
C ASP A 392 16.95 4.28 -10.90
N ARG A 393 17.44 4.24 -9.66
CA ARG A 393 18.56 3.39 -9.28
C ARG A 393 18.13 2.07 -8.68
N PHE A 394 17.07 2.11 -7.87
CA PHE A 394 16.62 0.98 -7.09
C PHE A 394 15.16 0.63 -7.38
N LEU A 395 14.86 -0.66 -7.31
CA LEU A 395 13.50 -1.18 -7.21
C LEU A 395 13.33 -1.74 -5.79
N PHE A 396 12.29 -1.30 -5.10
CA PHE A 396 11.93 -1.77 -3.77
C PHE A 396 10.77 -2.75 -3.88
N HIS A 397 10.85 -3.85 -3.14
CA HIS A 397 9.75 -4.81 -3.04
C HIS A 397 9.51 -5.24 -1.60
N THR A 398 8.24 -5.29 -1.18
CA THR A 398 7.83 -6.01 0.03
C THR A 398 7.20 -7.34 -0.35
N VAL A 399 7.45 -8.34 0.48
CA VAL A 399 6.88 -9.68 0.36
C VAL A 399 6.37 -10.07 1.74
N MET A 400 5.09 -10.40 1.85
CA MET A 400 4.49 -10.73 3.15
C MET A 400 5.07 -12.03 3.73
N GLY A 401 5.46 -12.95 2.85
CA GLY A 401 5.86 -14.31 3.19
C GLY A 401 4.77 -15.31 2.89
N GLN A 402 5.18 -16.58 2.77
CA GLN A 402 4.23 -17.67 2.56
C GLN A 402 3.39 -17.85 3.83
N SER A 403 2.14 -17.40 3.81
CA SER A 403 1.17 -17.59 4.88
C SER A 403 0.31 -18.82 4.65
N VAL A 404 -0.23 -19.41 5.71
CA VAL A 404 -1.39 -20.32 5.62
C VAL A 404 -2.59 -19.43 5.35
N PRO A 405 -2.94 -19.32 4.06
CA PRO A 405 -3.64 -20.37 3.30
C PRO A 405 -2.91 -20.84 2.01
N TYR A 406 -1.79 -20.20 1.66
CA TYR A 406 -1.10 -20.32 0.37
C TYR A 406 0.21 -21.12 0.43
N GLY A 407 0.70 -21.49 1.62
CA GLY A 407 1.99 -22.20 1.74
C GLY A 407 2.30 -22.84 3.10
N LYS A 408 3.60 -22.95 3.41
CA LYS A 408 4.14 -23.52 4.66
C LYS A 408 3.80 -22.65 5.89
N PRO A 409 3.84 -23.19 7.12
CA PRO A 409 3.53 -22.39 8.30
C PRO A 409 4.55 -21.25 8.52
N LEU A 410 4.05 -20.13 9.05
CA LEU A 410 4.76 -18.85 9.23
C LEU A 410 5.88 -18.90 10.29
N ASP A 411 6.05 -20.04 10.96
CA ASP A 411 7.23 -20.32 11.76
C ASP A 411 8.46 -20.67 10.90
N GLN A 412 8.25 -21.06 9.64
CA GLN A 412 9.28 -21.44 8.66
C GLN A 412 9.55 -20.35 7.61
N THR A 413 8.57 -19.51 7.31
CA THR A 413 8.68 -18.40 6.33
C THR A 413 8.68 -17.06 7.04
N THR A 414 9.30 -16.05 6.43
CA THR A 414 9.33 -14.68 6.97
C THR A 414 9.08 -13.72 5.82
N GLY A 415 8.33 -12.67 6.08
CA GLY A 415 8.24 -11.55 5.15
C GLY A 415 9.58 -10.84 5.04
N MET A 416 9.68 -9.96 4.06
CA MET A 416 10.88 -9.18 3.80
C MET A 416 10.56 -7.87 3.10
N ILE A 417 11.50 -6.93 3.22
CA ILE A 417 11.73 -5.90 2.21
C ILE A 417 13.06 -6.19 1.55
N TYR A 418 13.13 -6.08 0.23
CA TYR A 418 14.39 -6.15 -0.50
C TYR A 418 14.54 -5.01 -1.50
N VAL A 419 15.79 -4.81 -1.93
CA VAL A 419 16.20 -3.76 -2.87
C VAL A 419 16.98 -4.39 -4.01
N LEU A 420 16.58 -4.07 -5.24
CA LEU A 420 17.33 -4.41 -6.45
C LEU A 420 18.01 -3.16 -7.01
N ASP A 421 19.25 -3.29 -7.47
CA ASP A 421 19.87 -2.32 -8.38
C ASP A 421 19.39 -2.62 -9.80
N ILE A 422 18.70 -1.65 -10.41
CA ILE A 422 18.11 -1.78 -11.75
C ILE A 422 18.89 -0.99 -12.82
N GLN A 423 20.00 -0.33 -12.45
CA GLN A 423 20.66 0.63 -13.33
C GLN A 423 21.19 -0.03 -14.62
N LYS A 424 21.68 -1.27 -14.54
CA LYS A 424 22.18 -2.01 -15.71
C LYS A 424 21.04 -2.38 -16.67
N LEU A 425 19.92 -2.84 -16.12
CA LEU A 425 18.71 -3.16 -16.87
C LEU A 425 18.21 -1.93 -17.64
N LEU A 426 18.08 -0.80 -16.94
CA LEU A 426 17.60 0.44 -17.55
C LEU A 426 18.58 0.99 -18.60
N ALA A 427 19.89 0.86 -18.37
CA ALA A 427 20.91 1.28 -19.33
C ALA A 427 20.89 0.46 -20.63
N ALA A 428 20.42 -0.79 -20.60
CA ALA A 428 20.25 -1.62 -21.79
C ALA A 428 19.07 -1.14 -22.67
N GLY A 429 18.08 -0.45 -22.09
CA GLY A 429 16.92 0.08 -22.79
C GLY A 429 16.19 -1.01 -23.60
N ASN A 430 15.83 -0.70 -24.85
CA ASN A 430 15.18 -1.67 -25.75
C ASN A 430 16.08 -2.88 -26.11
N GLY A 431 17.38 -2.82 -25.81
CA GLY A 431 18.32 -3.92 -25.98
C GLY A 431 18.40 -4.86 -24.78
N ALA A 432 17.57 -4.67 -23.74
CA ALA A 432 17.57 -5.51 -22.55
C ALA A 432 17.40 -7.00 -22.90
N GLN A 433 18.34 -7.81 -22.42
CA GLN A 433 18.38 -9.25 -22.64
C GLN A 433 17.84 -10.02 -21.43
N CYS A 434 18.03 -9.49 -20.22
CA CYS A 434 17.62 -10.15 -18.98
C CYS A 434 16.28 -10.88 -19.08
N SER A 435 16.32 -12.15 -18.71
CA SER A 435 15.16 -13.02 -18.61
C SER A 435 15.47 -14.10 -17.58
N VAL A 436 14.60 -14.30 -16.60
CA VAL A 436 14.67 -15.50 -15.76
C VAL A 436 14.00 -16.61 -16.53
N ASP A 437 14.78 -17.50 -17.15
CA ASP A 437 14.26 -18.59 -17.99
C ASP A 437 14.85 -19.97 -17.63
N GLU A 438 15.83 -20.01 -16.71
CA GLU A 438 16.31 -21.24 -16.08
C GLU A 438 15.98 -21.30 -14.58
N LEU A 439 15.71 -22.51 -14.08
CA LEU A 439 15.45 -22.74 -12.64
C LEU A 439 16.59 -22.28 -11.73
N ALA A 440 17.82 -22.33 -12.23
CA ALA A 440 18.97 -21.85 -11.49
C ALA A 440 18.89 -20.34 -11.25
N GLU A 441 18.43 -19.57 -12.26
CA GLU A 441 18.28 -18.12 -12.20
C GLU A 441 17.22 -17.69 -11.20
N ALA A 442 16.08 -18.40 -11.14
CA ALA A 442 15.05 -18.11 -10.16
C ALA A 442 15.58 -18.10 -8.71
N SER A 443 16.59 -18.94 -8.42
CA SER A 443 17.17 -19.05 -7.07
C SER A 443 18.50 -18.30 -6.87
N ARG A 444 19.16 -17.84 -7.94
CA ARG A 444 20.51 -17.27 -7.88
C ARG A 444 20.61 -15.86 -8.48
N GLY A 445 19.53 -15.35 -9.06
CA GLY A 445 19.51 -14.19 -9.93
C GLY A 445 19.79 -14.55 -11.38
N GLY A 446 19.28 -13.71 -12.30
CA GLY A 446 19.46 -13.87 -13.74
C GLY A 446 20.93 -13.87 -14.18
N HIS A 447 21.22 -14.59 -15.24
CA HIS A 447 22.57 -14.81 -15.75
C HIS A 447 23.04 -13.68 -16.69
N GLU A 448 22.11 -12.97 -17.33
CA GLU A 448 22.47 -11.83 -18.16
C GLU A 448 23.07 -10.69 -17.35
N ARG A 449 24.00 -9.97 -17.98
CA ARG A 449 24.77 -8.89 -17.34
C ARG A 449 23.92 -7.67 -16.98
N ASP A 450 22.76 -7.53 -17.62
CA ASP A 450 21.82 -6.44 -17.41
C ASP A 450 20.69 -6.83 -16.45
N CYS A 451 20.68 -8.03 -15.88
CA CYS A 451 19.68 -8.39 -14.88
C CYS A 451 19.81 -7.54 -13.61
N PRO A 452 18.68 -7.24 -12.94
CA PRO A 452 18.68 -6.60 -11.64
C PRO A 452 19.52 -7.38 -10.62
N GLU A 453 20.28 -6.66 -9.80
CA GLU A 453 21.12 -7.25 -8.76
C GLU A 453 20.47 -7.06 -7.38
N LEU A 454 20.35 -8.13 -6.61
CA LEU A 454 19.92 -8.04 -5.21
C LEU A 454 20.97 -7.29 -4.37
N VAL A 455 20.62 -6.11 -3.89
CA VAL A 455 21.51 -5.24 -3.11
C VAL A 455 21.41 -5.54 -1.63
N SER A 456 20.18 -5.65 -1.12
CA SER A 456 19.90 -5.75 0.30
C SER A 456 18.57 -6.44 0.54
N THR A 457 18.50 -7.22 1.61
CA THR A 457 17.27 -7.85 2.08
C THR A 457 17.19 -7.71 3.59
N VAL A 458 16.04 -7.28 4.09
CA VAL A 458 15.77 -7.24 5.53
C VAL A 458 14.56 -8.13 5.82
N PRO A 459 14.77 -9.28 6.48
CA PRO A 459 13.67 -10.11 6.94
C PRO A 459 12.82 -9.36 7.97
N ILE A 460 11.52 -9.32 7.75
CA ILE A 460 10.52 -8.77 8.66
C ILE A 460 9.74 -9.96 9.22
N ARG A 461 10.16 -10.43 10.39
CA ARG A 461 9.53 -11.58 11.03
C ARG A 461 8.19 -11.18 11.64
N ASP A 462 7.15 -11.77 11.09
CA ASP A 462 5.80 -11.81 11.59
C ASP A 462 5.41 -13.30 11.73
N VAL A 463 4.81 -13.66 12.86
CA VAL A 463 4.38 -15.04 13.15
C VAL A 463 2.85 -15.15 13.25
N SER A 464 2.13 -14.07 12.96
CA SER A 464 0.67 -14.09 12.80
C SER A 464 0.30 -14.67 11.43
N SER A 465 -0.84 -14.29 10.83
CA SER A 465 -1.31 -14.76 9.53
C SER A 465 -0.84 -13.91 8.33
N GLY A 466 -0.04 -12.85 8.52
CA GLY A 466 0.37 -11.95 7.43
C GLY A 466 1.85 -11.56 7.46
N GLY A 467 2.15 -10.38 6.92
CA GLY A 467 3.50 -9.83 6.84
C GLY A 467 3.50 -8.42 6.25
N PRO A 468 4.67 -7.85 5.94
CA PRO A 468 4.77 -6.54 5.32
C PRO A 468 4.05 -6.54 3.97
N HIS A 469 3.05 -5.68 3.83
CA HIS A 469 2.21 -5.64 2.66
C HIS A 469 2.42 -4.32 1.90
N TRP A 470 2.12 -3.18 2.52
CA TRP A 470 2.29 -1.86 1.90
C TRP A 470 3.64 -1.22 2.20
N GLY A 471 4.14 -0.38 1.28
CA GLY A 471 5.34 0.43 1.45
C GLY A 471 5.17 1.89 1.06
N ALA A 472 6.03 2.76 1.59
CA ALA A 472 6.08 4.18 1.23
C ALA A 472 7.52 4.70 1.23
N MET A 473 7.88 5.44 0.19
CA MET A 473 9.19 6.09 0.09
C MET A 473 9.14 7.49 0.69
N ASP A 474 10.14 7.84 1.50
CA ASP A 474 10.33 9.22 1.92
C ASP A 474 10.95 10.04 0.78
N ASN A 475 10.10 10.80 0.08
CA ASN A 475 10.47 11.70 -1.00
C ASN A 475 10.89 13.10 -0.52
N PHE A 476 11.13 13.30 0.80
CA PHE A 476 11.52 14.59 1.35
C PHE A 476 12.89 14.57 2.00
N ARG A 477 13.59 15.72 1.90
CA ARG A 477 14.83 15.96 2.64
C ARG A 477 14.76 17.28 3.38
N ARG A 478 15.03 17.25 4.68
CA ARG A 478 15.16 18.44 5.52
C ARG A 478 16.50 19.13 5.30
N GLY A 479 16.48 20.40 4.94
CA GLY A 479 17.67 21.25 4.87
C GLY A 479 18.14 21.71 6.26
N ALA A 480 19.36 22.26 6.33
CA ALA A 480 19.90 22.87 7.54
C ALA A 480 19.09 24.09 8.02
N ASP A 481 18.35 24.72 7.10
CA ASP A 481 17.37 25.78 7.35
C ASP A 481 16.06 25.28 8.00
N GLY A 482 15.94 23.96 8.20
CA GLY A 482 14.75 23.32 8.73
C GLY A 482 13.60 23.16 7.72
N VAL A 483 13.82 23.56 6.47
CA VAL A 483 12.85 23.50 5.36
C VAL A 483 13.03 22.19 4.60
N TYR A 484 11.92 21.53 4.32
CA TYR A 484 11.88 20.33 3.48
C TYR A 484 11.81 20.68 2.00
N ARG A 485 12.47 19.84 1.20
CA ARG A 485 12.43 19.86 -0.25
C ARG A 485 12.18 18.44 -0.72
N GLU A 486 11.42 18.31 -1.80
CA GLU A 486 11.32 17.02 -2.47
C GLU A 486 12.70 16.58 -2.96
N THR A 487 12.97 15.28 -2.90
CA THR A 487 14.25 14.72 -3.28
C THR A 487 14.07 13.46 -4.11
N GLN A 488 14.99 13.29 -5.07
CA GLN A 488 15.07 12.08 -5.86
C GLN A 488 15.89 10.99 -5.17
N ASN A 489 16.63 11.35 -4.12
CA ASN A 489 17.47 10.42 -3.36
C ASN A 489 16.72 10.01 -2.09
N VAL A 490 15.96 8.92 -2.19
CA VAL A 490 15.27 8.34 -1.03
C VAL A 490 16.31 7.89 0.00
N SER A 491 16.05 8.16 1.27
CA SER A 491 16.90 7.70 2.38
C SER A 491 16.12 6.93 3.45
N ARG A 492 14.80 6.86 3.35
CA ARG A 492 13.95 6.14 4.28
C ARG A 492 12.76 5.51 3.57
N ILE A 493 12.35 4.34 4.05
CA ILE A 493 11.18 3.60 3.56
C ILE A 493 10.35 3.19 4.77
N ALA A 494 9.04 3.39 4.71
CA ALA A 494 8.10 2.87 5.70
C ALA A 494 7.37 1.65 5.14
N VAL A 495 7.03 0.71 6.01
CA VAL A 495 6.31 -0.54 5.65
C VAL A 495 5.22 -0.81 6.68
N ALA A 496 4.04 -1.24 6.23
CA ALA A 496 2.93 -1.63 7.09
C ALA A 496 2.60 -3.12 6.97
N ASN A 497 2.29 -3.75 8.10
CA ASN A 497 2.01 -5.18 8.21
C ASN A 497 0.50 -5.45 8.36
N TYR A 498 -0.23 -5.34 7.25
CA TYR A 498 -1.64 -5.71 7.11
C TYR A 498 -2.00 -5.72 5.61
N PHE A 499 -2.78 -6.71 5.17
CA PHE A 499 -3.31 -6.76 3.80
C PHE A 499 -4.79 -6.40 3.73
N VAL A 500 -5.69 -7.30 4.11
CA VAL A 500 -7.13 -7.01 4.05
C VAL A 500 -7.88 -7.98 4.95
N ALA A 501 -8.98 -7.51 5.53
CA ALA A 501 -9.84 -8.30 6.39
C ALA A 501 -10.57 -9.37 5.57
N GLY A 502 -10.89 -10.49 6.21
CA GLY A 502 -11.67 -11.56 5.59
C GLY A 502 -10.94 -12.36 4.50
N SER A 503 -9.74 -11.93 4.09
CA SER A 503 -8.87 -12.75 3.25
C SER A 503 -8.47 -14.04 3.95
N PHE A 504 -8.13 -15.04 3.15
CA PHE A 504 -7.67 -16.36 3.58
C PHE A 504 -6.37 -16.34 4.43
N GLY A 505 -5.78 -15.16 4.65
CA GLY A 505 -4.60 -14.81 5.44
C GLY A 505 -4.37 -13.30 5.34
N GLY A 506 -3.30 -12.77 5.92
CA GLY A 506 -2.91 -11.36 5.71
C GLY A 506 -3.29 -10.37 6.81
N GLY A 507 -3.71 -10.85 7.99
CA GLY A 507 -3.95 -9.98 9.15
C GLY A 507 -2.66 -9.30 9.64
N GLY A 508 -1.52 -10.00 9.56
CA GLY A 508 -0.25 -9.42 10.01
C GLY A 508 -0.24 -9.12 11.52
N ASP A 509 0.85 -8.53 12.02
CA ASP A 509 0.99 -8.13 13.42
C ASP A 509 0.75 -6.63 13.65
N HIS A 510 0.17 -5.96 12.65
CA HIS A 510 -0.29 -4.58 12.70
C HIS A 510 0.81 -3.59 13.13
N ARG A 511 2.00 -3.71 12.56
CA ARG A 511 3.12 -2.79 12.79
C ARG A 511 3.37 -1.90 11.59
N VAL A 512 3.81 -0.67 11.87
CA VAL A 512 4.41 0.21 10.87
C VAL A 512 5.88 0.44 11.24
N CYS A 513 6.77 -0.01 10.37
CA CYS A 513 8.22 0.04 10.58
C CYS A 513 8.86 1.07 9.65
N MET A 514 9.94 1.71 10.13
CA MET A 514 10.77 2.61 9.36
C MET A 514 12.12 1.94 9.07
N PHE A 515 12.62 2.09 7.86
CA PHE A 515 13.92 1.58 7.44
C PHE A 515 14.77 2.70 6.86
N ASP A 516 16.02 2.76 7.27
CA ASP A 516 17.04 3.62 6.66
C ASP A 516 17.57 2.98 5.38
N LEU A 517 17.75 3.80 4.34
CA LEU A 517 18.35 3.43 3.06
C LEU A 517 19.63 4.23 2.85
N ASP A 518 20.76 3.53 2.71
CA ASP A 518 22.03 4.18 2.40
C ASP A 518 22.20 4.45 0.89
N ARG A 519 23.25 5.19 0.53
CA ARG A 519 23.52 5.55 -0.89
C ARG A 519 23.80 4.35 -1.80
N ARG A 520 24.17 3.21 -1.23
CA ARG A 520 24.44 1.95 -1.95
C ARG A 520 23.19 1.07 -2.02
N GLY A 521 22.07 1.48 -1.45
CA GLY A 521 20.83 0.72 -1.41
C GLY A 521 20.76 -0.30 -0.26
N GLN A 522 21.68 -0.22 0.71
CA GLN A 522 21.60 -1.06 1.91
C GLN A 522 20.46 -0.57 2.80
N VAL A 523 19.62 -1.50 3.21
CA VAL A 523 18.44 -1.23 4.05
C VAL A 523 18.69 -1.74 5.46
N SER A 524 18.30 -0.96 6.46
CA SER A 524 18.33 -1.39 7.86
C SER A 524 17.16 -0.82 8.64
N LEU A 525 16.65 -1.59 9.60
CA LEU A 525 15.56 -1.13 10.47
C LEU A 525 16.03 0.10 11.28
N ASP A 526 15.28 1.20 11.18
CA ASP A 526 15.49 2.37 12.04
C ASP A 526 15.02 2.02 13.46
N ARG A 527 15.99 1.76 14.33
CA ARG A 527 15.74 1.40 15.73
C ARG A 527 15.40 2.61 16.61
N SER A 528 15.47 3.83 16.09
CA SER A 528 15.09 5.05 16.81
C SER A 528 13.63 5.40 16.64
N PHE A 529 13.00 4.98 15.53
CA PHE A 529 11.56 5.05 15.31
C PHE A 529 10.84 4.04 16.20
N ARG A 530 10.29 4.50 17.32
CA ARG A 530 9.79 3.64 18.39
C ARG A 530 8.36 3.98 18.78
N ASP A 531 7.59 2.92 19.03
CA ASP A 531 6.27 2.98 19.61
C ASP A 531 6.30 3.65 21.00
N GLU A 532 5.37 4.57 21.23
CA GLU A 532 5.29 5.35 22.46
C GLU A 532 4.89 4.53 23.71
N ASN A 533 4.20 3.41 23.52
CA ASN A 533 3.67 2.60 24.63
C ASN A 533 4.66 1.52 25.05
N THR A 534 5.35 0.90 24.09
CA THR A 534 6.26 -0.23 24.32
C THR A 534 7.73 0.15 24.30
N GLY A 535 8.08 1.30 23.71
CA GLY A 535 9.46 1.75 23.49
C GLY A 535 10.25 0.86 22.52
N LYS A 536 9.61 -0.09 21.83
CA LYS A 536 10.23 -0.98 20.85
C LYS A 536 10.28 -0.32 19.47
N PRO A 537 11.23 -0.71 18.60
CA PRO A 537 11.22 -0.27 17.20
C PRO A 537 9.92 -0.62 16.48
N CYS A 538 9.56 0.20 15.49
CA CYS A 538 8.26 0.23 14.82
C CYS A 538 7.15 0.75 15.73
N VAL A 539 6.07 1.26 15.14
CA VAL A 539 4.84 1.69 15.83
C VAL A 539 3.83 0.54 15.78
N GLY A 540 3.34 0.11 16.94
CA GLY A 540 2.40 -1.00 17.04
C GLY A 540 0.94 -0.51 17.07
N PHE A 541 0.09 -1.07 16.22
CA PHE A 541 -1.34 -0.74 16.17
C PHE A 541 -2.20 -1.69 17.03
N ASN A 542 -1.58 -2.73 17.60
CA ASN A 542 -2.21 -3.56 18.64
C ASN A 542 -2.09 -2.87 20.01
N ARG A 543 -3.07 -2.02 20.35
CA ARG A 543 -3.08 -1.21 21.57
C ARG A 543 -4.52 -0.99 22.05
N ALA A 544 -4.68 -0.80 23.36
CA ALA A 544 -6.01 -0.62 23.97
C ALA A 544 -6.65 0.74 23.64
N SER A 545 -5.84 1.80 23.61
CA SER A 545 -6.30 3.18 23.57
C SER A 545 -5.62 3.97 22.47
N TRP A 546 -6.40 4.84 21.84
CA TRP A 546 -5.99 5.84 20.88
C TRP A 546 -6.37 7.24 21.35
N PRO A 547 -5.83 8.31 20.74
CA PRO A 547 -6.32 9.67 20.99
C PRO A 547 -7.83 9.85 20.81
N HIS A 548 -8.50 9.00 20.03
CA HIS A 548 -9.95 9.03 19.85
C HIS A 548 -10.74 8.11 20.81
N GLY A 549 -10.06 7.49 21.78
CA GLY A 549 -10.68 6.65 22.82
C GLY A 549 -10.21 5.20 22.82
N ASP A 550 -10.87 4.38 23.65
CA ASP A 550 -10.55 2.97 23.87
C ASP A 550 -11.23 2.08 22.81
N THR A 551 -10.77 2.20 21.56
CA THR A 551 -11.29 1.45 20.40
C THR A 551 -10.52 0.15 20.12
N GLY A 552 -9.43 -0.12 20.84
CA GLY A 552 -8.65 -1.35 20.73
C GLY A 552 -7.73 -1.40 19.51
N ASP A 553 -7.32 -2.61 19.15
CA ASP A 553 -6.37 -2.88 18.07
C ASP A 553 -6.86 -2.31 16.73
N ALA A 554 -5.92 -1.86 15.91
CA ALA A 554 -6.19 -1.35 14.56
C ALA A 554 -5.28 -2.01 13.52
N GLN A 555 -5.70 -1.93 12.26
CA GLN A 555 -5.17 -2.62 11.09
C GLN A 555 -4.61 -1.58 10.11
N PRO A 556 -3.29 -1.30 10.11
CA PRO A 556 -2.68 -0.24 9.30
C PRO A 556 -2.36 -0.71 7.87
N HIS A 557 -2.92 -0.06 6.85
CA HIS A 557 -2.66 -0.42 5.45
C HIS A 557 -1.84 0.65 4.72
N GLY A 558 -2.51 1.60 4.06
CA GLY A 558 -1.86 2.66 3.29
C GLY A 558 -0.98 3.52 4.19
N VAL A 559 0.24 3.81 3.72
CA VAL A 559 1.22 4.68 4.38
C VAL A 559 1.67 5.76 3.41
N LEU A 560 1.79 7.00 3.89
CA LEU A 560 2.17 8.15 3.08
C LEU A 560 3.00 9.16 3.88
N PHE A 561 4.14 9.57 3.32
CA PHE A 561 4.92 10.69 3.88
C PHE A 561 4.34 12.02 3.44
N VAL A 562 4.14 12.93 4.39
CA VAL A 562 3.63 14.28 4.12
C VAL A 562 4.39 15.31 4.96
N VAL A 563 4.44 16.55 4.49
CA VAL A 563 5.13 17.64 5.19
C VAL A 563 4.21 18.84 5.32
N SER A 564 4.20 19.48 6.49
CA SER A 564 3.42 20.70 6.71
C SER A 564 3.79 21.80 5.72
N ASP A 565 2.77 22.41 5.10
CA ASP A 565 2.92 23.44 4.05
C ASP A 565 3.80 24.64 4.42
N SER A 566 3.85 24.96 5.71
CA SER A 566 4.67 26.03 6.28
C SER A 566 6.18 25.80 6.14
N VAL A 567 6.60 24.55 5.92
CA VAL A 567 8.02 24.17 5.89
C VAL A 567 8.42 23.32 4.68
N VAL A 568 7.51 23.03 3.75
CA VAL A 568 7.88 22.43 2.46
C VAL A 568 7.95 23.51 1.37
N ARG A 569 8.98 23.45 0.52
CA ARG A 569 9.06 24.26 -0.71
C ARG A 569 8.89 23.35 -1.92
N ARG A 570 8.19 23.87 -2.94
CA ARG A 570 8.17 23.28 -4.28
C ARG A 570 9.55 23.40 -4.92
#